data_AF-A2HVQ4-F1
#
_entry.id   AF-A2HVQ4-F1
#
_cell.length_a   1.000
_cell.length_b   1.000
_cell.length_c   1.000
_cell.angle_alpha   90.00
_cell.angle_beta   90.00
_cell.angle_gamma   90.00
#
_symmetry.space_group_name_H-M   'P 1'
#
loop_
_entity.id
_entity.type
_entity.pdbx_description
1 polymer ?
#
loop_
_entity_poly.entity_id
_entity_poly.type
_entity_poly.pdbx_seq_one_letter_code
_entity_poly.pdbx_strand_id
1 'polypeptide(L)'
;MKHADTMFVLFRRTINDYSCFYNPGIKYHINIDGKYYPREEYSTVEDMRSYNLTLDAMNFNNNFTTTINPEMQSSIMPYVKVWTHTGAQNTQYTNGDRSNFWLGIPFADSEDFMGGISTVGTVQIQYTGDRDVQMN
;
A
#
# COMPACT_ATOMS: atom_id res chain seq x y z
N MET A 1 24.31 -5.09 -11.41
CA MET A 1 22.94 -4.57 -11.42
C MET A 1 22.21 -5.25 -10.27
N LYS A 2 21.70 -4.50 -9.28
CA LYS A 2 20.84 -5.08 -8.24
C LYS A 2 19.41 -4.94 -8.76
N HIS A 3 18.91 -6.00 -9.38
CA HIS A 3 17.52 -6.08 -9.82
C HIS A 3 16.68 -6.37 -8.58
N ALA A 4 15.83 -5.43 -8.19
CA ALA A 4 14.80 -5.64 -7.18
C ALA A 4 13.47 -5.61 -7.92
N ASP A 5 12.66 -6.64 -7.72
CA ASP A 5 11.37 -6.77 -8.41
C ASP A 5 10.27 -6.01 -7.66
N THR A 6 10.39 -5.92 -6.33
CA THR A 6 9.40 -5.30 -5.44
C THR A 6 10.07 -4.66 -4.23
N MET A 7 9.49 -3.57 -3.74
CA MET A 7 9.81 -2.97 -2.44
C MET A 7 8.61 -3.00 -1.50
N PHE A 8 8.87 -3.31 -0.23
CA PHE A 8 7.89 -3.22 0.85
C PHE A 8 8.29 -2.13 1.83
N VAL A 9 7.35 -1.23 2.11
CA VAL A 9 7.51 -0.13 3.06
C VAL A 9 6.68 -0.44 4.30
N LEU A 10 7.34 -0.42 5.46
CA LEU A 10 6.76 -0.78 6.74
C LEU A 10 6.71 0.44 7.65
N PHE A 11 5.53 0.70 8.22
CA PHE A 11 5.29 1.84 9.09
C PHE A 11 5.10 1.36 10.53
N ARG A 12 6.15 1.51 11.33
CA ARG A 12 6.09 1.21 12.77
C ARG A 12 5.24 2.27 13.48
N ARG A 13 4.47 1.87 14.48
CA ARG A 13 3.75 2.82 15.35
C ARG A 13 4.72 3.59 16.25
N THR A 14 5.71 2.90 16.79
CA THR A 14 6.79 3.47 17.60
C THR A 14 8.14 2.90 17.19
N ILE A 15 9.24 3.52 17.62
CA ILE A 15 10.60 3.03 17.32
C ILE A 15 10.86 1.61 17.87
N ASN A 16 10.14 1.24 18.93
CA ASN A 16 10.28 -0.04 19.63
C ASN A 16 9.42 -1.16 19.06
N ASP A 17 8.54 -0.87 18.09
CA ASP A 17 7.69 -1.89 17.47
C ASP A 17 8.49 -2.62 16.38
N TYR A 18 8.82 -3.90 16.62
CA TYR A 18 9.59 -4.72 15.68
C TYR A 18 8.73 -5.61 14.78
N SER A 19 7.49 -5.91 15.21
CA SER A 19 6.58 -6.84 14.53
C SER A 19 5.22 -6.25 14.19
N CYS A 20 4.92 -5.02 14.62
CA CYS A 20 3.60 -4.40 14.45
C CYS A 20 3.72 -3.17 13.55
N PHE A 21 3.06 -3.22 12.40
CA PHE A 21 3.05 -2.18 11.38
C PHE A 21 1.64 -1.75 11.06
N TYR A 22 1.42 -0.45 10.96
CA TYR A 22 0.09 0.13 10.84
C TYR A 22 0.00 0.99 9.59
N ASN A 23 -1.19 1.00 8.97
CA ASN A 23 -1.46 1.93 7.90
C ASN A 23 -1.31 3.38 8.43
N PRO A 24 -0.37 4.17 7.90
CA PRO A 24 -0.09 5.51 8.42
C PRO A 24 -1.12 6.56 7.97
N GLY A 25 -2.06 6.21 7.09
CA GLY A 25 -3.07 7.14 6.57
C GLY A 25 -2.43 8.29 5.82
N ILE A 26 -1.53 8.01 4.89
CA ILE A 26 -0.84 9.01 4.08
C ILE A 26 -1.21 8.92 2.61
N LYS A 27 -1.08 10.06 1.93
CA LYS A 27 -0.86 10.07 0.49
C LYS A 27 0.62 9.85 0.19
N TYR A 28 0.92 9.23 -0.93
CA TYR A 28 2.29 8.89 -1.30
C TYR A 28 2.50 8.84 -2.81
N HIS A 29 3.71 9.22 -3.18
CA HIS A 29 4.43 8.77 -4.36
C HIS A 29 5.90 8.67 -3.96
N ILE A 30 6.62 7.74 -4.57
CA ILE A 30 7.97 7.40 -4.14
C ILE A 30 8.93 7.82 -5.25
N ASN A 31 9.85 8.71 -4.91
CA ASN A 31 10.95 9.03 -5.81
C ASN A 31 11.96 7.89 -5.76
N ILE A 32 12.26 7.32 -6.93
CA ILE A 32 13.25 6.28 -7.12
C ILE A 32 14.18 6.76 -8.23
N ASP A 33 15.38 7.20 -7.85
CA ASP A 33 16.40 7.71 -8.78
C ASP A 33 15.89 8.81 -9.74
N GLY A 34 15.14 9.77 -9.20
CA GLY A 34 14.57 10.89 -9.95
C GLY A 34 13.25 10.59 -10.67
N LYS A 35 12.75 9.35 -10.61
CA LYS A 35 11.45 8.97 -11.16
C LYS A 35 10.44 8.73 -10.03
N TYR A 36 9.32 9.44 -10.09
CA TYR A 36 8.22 9.21 -9.15
C TYR A 36 7.39 7.99 -9.57
N TYR A 37 7.20 7.07 -8.63
CA TYR A 37 6.35 5.90 -8.77
C TYR A 37 5.51 5.68 -7.51
N PRO A 38 4.19 5.44 -7.61
CA PRO A 38 3.37 5.60 -8.81
C PRO A 38 3.45 7.03 -9.38
N ARG A 39 3.16 7.18 -10.68
CA ARG A 39 3.29 8.48 -11.38
C ARG A 39 2.33 9.53 -10.82
N GLU A 40 1.16 9.09 -10.39
CA GLU A 40 0.19 9.89 -9.66
C GLU A 40 0.31 9.61 -8.16
N GLU A 41 -0.07 10.59 -7.34
CA GLU A 41 -0.15 10.41 -5.89
C GLU A 41 -1.30 9.46 -5.55
N TYR A 42 -0.99 8.41 -4.78
CA TYR A 42 -1.95 7.42 -4.29
C TYR A 42 -2.19 7.63 -2.80
N SER A 43 -3.34 7.20 -2.31
CA SER A 43 -3.65 7.22 -0.87
C SER A 43 -3.56 5.82 -0.27
N THR A 44 -2.98 5.69 0.92
CA THR A 44 -3.04 4.44 1.69
C THR A 44 -4.45 4.15 2.23
N VAL A 45 -5.38 5.11 2.14
CA VAL A 45 -6.78 5.00 2.55
C VAL A 45 -7.72 5.35 1.41
N GLU A 46 -8.83 4.61 1.29
CA GLU A 46 -9.90 4.86 0.30
C GLU A 46 -9.46 4.89 -1.17
N ASP A 47 -8.25 4.44 -1.50
CA ASP A 47 -7.76 4.39 -2.87
C ASP A 47 -7.49 2.93 -3.28
N MET A 48 -8.38 2.43 -4.14
CA MET A 48 -8.28 1.07 -4.68
C MET A 48 -7.01 0.85 -5.50
N ARG A 49 -6.39 1.93 -6.03
CA ARG A 49 -5.15 1.82 -6.79
C ARG A 49 -3.98 1.46 -5.89
N SER A 50 -3.90 2.03 -4.68
CA SER A 50 -2.89 1.66 -3.67
C SER A 50 -3.06 0.21 -3.23
N TYR A 51 -4.31 -0.22 -3.05
CA TYR A 51 -4.65 -1.60 -2.72
C TYR A 51 -4.19 -2.57 -3.80
N ASN A 52 -4.62 -2.33 -5.05
CA ASN A 52 -4.29 -3.18 -6.18
C ASN A 52 -2.77 -3.27 -6.40
N LEU A 53 -2.04 -2.15 -6.29
CA LEU A 53 -0.59 -2.10 -6.40
C LEU A 53 0.11 -2.94 -5.32
N THR A 54 -0.38 -2.88 -4.08
CA THR A 54 0.17 -3.65 -2.97
C THR A 54 -0.07 -5.15 -3.14
N LEU A 55 -1.23 -5.54 -3.68
CA LEU A 55 -1.55 -6.94 -3.98
C LEU A 55 -0.74 -7.49 -5.16
N ASP A 56 -0.46 -6.64 -6.14
CA ASP A 56 0.37 -6.97 -7.28
C ASP A 56 1.82 -7.22 -6.84
N ALA A 57 2.36 -6.36 -5.98
CA ALA A 57 3.66 -6.53 -5.33
C ALA A 57 3.77 -7.86 -4.55
N MET A 58 2.67 -8.40 -4.04
CA MET A 58 2.60 -9.69 -3.34
C MET A 58 2.39 -10.88 -4.28
N ASN A 59 2.19 -10.65 -5.57
CA ASN A 59 1.73 -11.65 -6.53
C ASN A 59 0.37 -12.26 -6.14
N PHE A 60 -0.45 -11.54 -5.36
CA PHE A 60 -1.74 -12.02 -4.89
C PHE A 60 -2.80 -12.00 -6.01
N ASN A 61 -2.67 -11.05 -6.94
CA ASN A 61 -3.57 -10.93 -8.10
C ASN A 61 -3.48 -12.15 -9.05
N ASN A 62 -2.33 -12.83 -9.08
CA ASN A 62 -2.12 -14.04 -9.89
C ASN A 62 -2.55 -15.33 -9.17
N ASN A 63 -3.02 -15.22 -7.92
CA ASN A 63 -3.57 -16.35 -7.20
C ASN A 63 -5.05 -16.52 -7.57
N PHE A 64 -5.54 -17.76 -7.66
CA PHE A 64 -6.97 -18.09 -7.85
C PHE A 64 -7.88 -17.69 -6.68
N THR A 65 -7.36 -16.88 -5.75
CA THR A 65 -8.06 -16.44 -4.57
C THR A 65 -9.06 -15.36 -4.97
N THR A 66 -10.36 -15.68 -4.90
CA THR A 66 -11.44 -14.78 -5.32
C THR A 66 -11.70 -13.64 -4.34
N THR A 67 -11.20 -13.73 -3.10
CA THR A 67 -11.44 -12.75 -2.03
C THR A 67 -10.28 -12.69 -1.05
N ILE A 68 -10.05 -11.51 -0.48
CA ILE A 68 -9.03 -11.30 0.56
C ILE A 68 -9.63 -11.59 1.94
N ASN A 69 -8.86 -12.21 2.82
CA ASN A 69 -9.34 -12.54 4.15
C ASN A 69 -9.60 -11.27 4.98
N PRO A 70 -10.58 -11.28 5.90
CA PRO A 70 -10.96 -10.11 6.68
C PRO A 70 -9.81 -9.46 7.47
N GLU A 71 -8.85 -10.24 7.95
CA GLU A 71 -7.68 -9.73 8.69
C GLU A 71 -6.69 -8.95 7.81
N MET A 72 -6.53 -9.37 6.55
CA MET A 72 -5.71 -8.62 5.59
C MET A 72 -6.46 -7.39 5.11
N GLN A 73 -7.78 -7.48 4.96
CA GLN A 73 -8.62 -6.32 4.68
C GLN A 73 -8.52 -5.28 5.81
N SER A 74 -8.64 -5.67 7.09
CA SER A 74 -8.54 -4.75 8.24
C SER A 74 -7.14 -4.17 8.42
N SER A 75 -6.11 -4.94 8.06
CA SER A 75 -4.71 -4.47 8.08
C SER A 75 -4.44 -3.44 6.99
N ILE A 76 -4.97 -3.65 5.77
CA ILE A 76 -4.74 -2.72 4.65
C ILE A 76 -5.66 -1.51 4.75
N MET A 77 -6.93 -1.68 5.11
CA MET A 77 -7.91 -0.60 5.25
C MET A 77 -8.55 -0.62 6.65
N PRO A 78 -8.45 0.47 7.43
CA PRO A 78 -8.93 0.48 8.82
C PRO A 78 -10.46 0.51 8.96
N TYR A 79 -11.19 0.77 7.88
CA TYR A 79 -12.65 0.82 7.86
C TYR A 79 -13.19 0.32 6.53
N VAL A 80 -14.49 0.07 6.49
CA VAL A 80 -15.24 -0.24 5.27
C VAL A 80 -16.36 0.78 5.10
N LYS A 81 -16.69 1.11 3.86
CA LYS A 81 -17.88 1.90 3.54
C LYS A 81 -19.08 0.97 3.44
N VAL A 82 -20.11 1.24 4.24
CA VAL A 82 -21.34 0.44 4.27
C VAL A 82 -22.50 1.29 3.80
N TRP A 83 -23.28 0.73 2.88
CA TRP A 83 -24.50 1.35 2.39
C TRP A 83 -25.66 1.03 3.34
N THR A 84 -26.36 2.06 3.77
CA THR A 84 -27.60 1.94 4.53
C THR A 84 -28.77 1.64 3.59
N HIS A 85 -29.86 1.09 4.14
CA HIS A 85 -31.10 0.86 3.40
C HIS A 85 -31.72 2.15 2.84
N THR A 86 -31.35 3.31 3.38
CA THR A 86 -31.73 4.65 2.87
C THR A 86 -30.81 5.16 1.76
N GLY A 87 -29.80 4.39 1.34
CA GLY A 87 -28.84 4.79 0.32
C GLY A 87 -27.74 5.74 0.80
N ALA A 88 -27.69 6.05 2.10
CA ALA A 88 -26.59 6.82 2.70
C ALA A 88 -25.38 5.91 2.95
N GLN A 89 -24.17 6.45 2.74
CA GLN A 89 -22.91 5.74 2.98
C GLN A 89 -22.36 6.09 4.37
N ASN A 90 -22.10 5.09 5.19
CA ASN A 90 -21.48 5.24 6.51
C ASN A 90 -20.09 4.60 6.54
N THR A 91 -19.17 5.19 7.28
CA THR A 91 -17.87 4.60 7.59
C THR A 91 -18.01 3.66 8.79
N GLN A 92 -17.73 2.38 8.61
CA GLN A 92 -17.67 1.40 9.70
C GLN A 92 -16.23 0.97 9.93
N TYR A 93 -15.68 1.32 11.09
CA TYR A 93 -14.33 0.90 11.48
C TYR A 93 -14.29 -0.60 11.78
N THR A 94 -13.22 -1.27 11.33
CA THR A 94 -13.02 -2.70 11.58
C THR A 94 -12.53 -2.91 13.00
N ASN A 95 -13.08 -3.87 13.74
CA ASN A 95 -12.56 -4.24 15.08
C ASN A 95 -11.46 -5.32 15.01
N GLY A 96 -11.07 -5.72 13.80
CA GLY A 96 -10.04 -6.74 13.57
C GLY A 96 -8.62 -6.22 13.81
N ASP A 97 -7.64 -7.10 13.69
CA ASP A 97 -6.25 -6.72 13.83
C ASP A 97 -5.82 -5.82 12.66
N ARG A 98 -5.00 -4.81 12.98
CA ARG A 98 -4.47 -3.82 12.03
C ARG A 98 -2.94 -3.73 12.06
N SER A 99 -2.27 -4.61 12.80
CA SER A 99 -0.82 -4.56 13.00
C SER A 99 0.00 -5.19 11.88
N ASN A 100 -0.63 -5.64 10.80
CA ASN A 100 0.06 -6.32 9.69
C ASN A 100 -0.06 -5.49 8.40
N PHE A 101 0.16 -4.17 8.48
CA PHE A 101 0.18 -3.33 7.28
C PHE A 101 1.56 -3.33 6.61
N TRP A 102 1.56 -3.41 5.28
CA TRP A 102 2.71 -3.11 4.44
C TRP A 102 2.25 -2.39 3.18
N LEU A 103 3.07 -1.48 2.68
CA LEU A 103 2.87 -0.85 1.38
C LEU A 103 3.79 -1.52 0.35
N GLY A 104 3.19 -2.18 -0.65
CA GLY A 104 3.91 -2.89 -1.70
C GLY A 104 4.04 -2.05 -2.97
N ILE A 105 5.25 -2.00 -3.53
CA ILE A 105 5.57 -1.27 -4.75
C ILE A 105 6.25 -2.23 -5.72
N PRO A 106 5.54 -2.72 -6.76
CA PRO A 106 6.16 -3.50 -7.81
C PRO A 106 7.01 -2.57 -8.69
N PHE A 107 8.20 -3.04 -9.05
CA PHE A 107 9.10 -2.33 -9.97
C PHE A 107 9.06 -2.91 -11.39
N ALA A 108 8.31 -4.00 -11.60
CA ALA A 108 7.96 -4.52 -12.91
C ALA A 108 6.61 -3.92 -13.33
N ASP A 109 6.57 -3.26 -14.49
CA ASP A 109 5.36 -2.63 -15.04
C ASP A 109 4.61 -3.54 -16.04
N SER A 110 5.16 -4.71 -16.39
CA SER A 110 4.47 -5.77 -17.15
C SER A 110 5.15 -7.15 -17.01
N GLU A 111 4.41 -8.23 -17.27
CA GLU A 111 4.97 -9.61 -17.35
C GLU A 111 5.97 -9.79 -18.51
N ASP A 112 5.92 -8.94 -19.54
CA ASP A 112 6.70 -9.08 -20.77
C ASP A 112 7.93 -8.16 -20.84
N PHE A 113 8.00 -7.18 -19.91
CA PHE A 113 9.13 -6.25 -19.77
C PHE A 113 9.57 -6.20 -18.31
N MET A 114 10.64 -6.94 -18.00
CA MET A 114 11.46 -6.76 -16.80
C MET A 114 12.28 -5.44 -16.88
N GLY A 115 11.70 -4.37 -17.44
CA GLY A 115 12.37 -3.10 -17.68
C GLY A 115 12.87 -2.45 -16.40
N GLY A 116 12.14 -2.68 -15.29
CA GLY A 116 12.52 -2.28 -13.95
C GLY A 116 12.69 -0.77 -13.79
N ILE A 117 12.61 -0.27 -12.56
CA ILE A 117 13.39 0.92 -12.24
C ILE A 117 14.82 0.44 -11.97
N SER A 118 15.71 0.63 -12.97
CA SER A 118 17.12 0.28 -12.87
C SER A 118 17.98 1.51 -12.63
N THR A 119 18.90 1.42 -11.65
CA THR A 119 19.92 2.44 -11.41
C THR A 119 21.29 1.79 -11.21
N VAL A 120 22.34 2.52 -11.60
CA VAL A 120 23.74 2.07 -11.50
C VAL A 120 24.36 2.42 -10.14
N GLY A 121 23.63 3.16 -9.28
CA GLY A 121 24.12 3.71 -8.01
C GLY A 121 23.19 3.49 -6.81
N THR A 122 23.32 4.34 -5.79
CA THR A 122 22.45 4.33 -4.60
C THR A 122 21.04 4.77 -4.98
N VAL A 123 20.04 3.95 -4.66
CA VAL A 123 18.64 4.34 -4.81
C VAL A 123 18.29 5.35 -3.73
N GLN A 124 18.03 6.60 -4.11
CA GLN A 124 17.41 7.56 -3.22
C GLN A 124 15.91 7.30 -3.21
N ILE A 125 15.36 7.04 -2.01
CA ILE A 125 13.94 6.86 -1.77
C ILE A 125 13.44 8.09 -1.02
N GLN A 126 12.54 8.84 -1.63
CA GLN A 126 11.86 9.96 -0.96
C GLN A 126 10.36 9.68 -0.93
N TYR A 127 9.79 9.74 0.28
CA TYR A 127 8.35 9.74 0.48
C TYR A 127 7.88 11.19 0.55
N THR A 128 6.86 11.49 -0.25
CA THR A 128 6.20 12.80 -0.27
C THR A 128 4.70 12.57 -0.18
N GLY A 129 4.07 13.33 0.71
CA GLY A 129 2.63 13.32 0.91
C GLY A 129 2.24 13.74 2.31
N ASP A 130 0.96 14.04 2.47
CA ASP A 130 0.37 14.52 3.72
C ASP A 130 -0.26 13.38 4.52
N ARG A 131 -0.28 13.51 5.85
CA ARG A 131 -1.13 12.66 6.68
C ARG A 131 -2.59 13.06 6.49
N ASP A 132 -3.41 12.08 6.15
CA ASP A 132 -4.85 12.22 6.15
C ASP A 132 -5.37 12.17 7.60
N VAL A 133 -6.13 13.19 8.00
CA VAL A 133 -6.55 13.44 9.38
C VAL A 133 -7.71 12.52 9.81
N GLN A 134 -8.14 11.60 8.94
CA GLN A 134 -9.32 10.75 9.19
C GLN A 134 -9.06 9.47 10.00
N MET A 135 -7.85 9.23 10.50
CA MET A 135 -7.57 8.09 11.39
C MET A 135 -7.53 8.55 12.85
N ASN A 136 -8.70 8.60 13.50
CA ASN A 136 -8.80 8.69 14.97
C ASN A 136 -8.54 7.33 15.64
#